data_AF-A0A7C3I8M4-F1
#
_entry.id   AF-A0A7C3I8M4-F1
#
_cell.length_a   1.000
_cell.length_b   1.000
_cell.length_c   1.000
_cell.angle_alpha   90.00
_cell.angle_beta   90.00
_cell.angle_gamma   90.00
#
_symmetry.space_group_name_H-M   'P 1'
#
loop_
_entity.id
_entity.type
_entity.pdbx_description
1 polymer ?
#
loop_
_entity_poly.entity_id
_entity_poly.type
_entity_poly.pdbx_seq_one_letter_code
_entity_poly.pdbx_strand_id
1 'polypeptide(L)'
;LRPHLPHVAPARFFDLYPLASIEPVVNPPGDLDDIPLASEIAINTRARDMGGMSETDKKEAIRAYYASASYMDWQVGRVLEALEKTGQAARTVVVFWGDHGWHLGEHHRWHKRSLFEESMRAPLIVAAPGRKGNGNGCRSLVEFVDIYPTLVELCGLPKPAGLEGASLVPLLRNPAAAWTRPAYTFIQRQQALGVSVRTERYRYTEWDAGRRGAELYDYQTDPREARNLAGEPAQAKRVAEMKALLRKVAPA
;
A
#
# COMPACT_ATOMS: atom_id res chain seq x y z
N LEU A 1 -8.97 4.84 -14.95
CA LEU A 1 -7.64 5.21 -14.42
C LEU A 1 -6.73 4.00 -14.57
N ARG A 2 -5.52 4.14 -15.13
CA ARG A 2 -4.52 3.05 -15.20
C ARG A 2 -3.67 3.08 -13.91
N PRO A 3 -3.10 1.96 -13.46
CA PRO A 3 -2.98 0.67 -14.14
C PRO A 3 -4.11 -0.33 -13.82
N HIS A 4 -5.31 0.09 -13.38
CA HIS A 4 -6.41 -0.86 -13.19
C HIS A 4 -6.73 -1.62 -14.49
N LEU A 5 -7.06 -2.91 -14.32
CA LEU A 5 -7.50 -3.81 -15.39
C LEU A 5 -8.63 -3.23 -16.27
N PRO A 6 -8.69 -3.61 -17.56
CA PRO A 6 -7.66 -4.35 -18.29
C PRO A 6 -6.37 -3.51 -18.45
N HIS A 7 -5.19 -4.12 -18.36
CA HIS A 7 -3.92 -3.41 -18.51
C HIS A 7 -3.72 -3.04 -19.99
N VAL A 8 -4.01 -1.79 -20.35
CA VAL A 8 -3.94 -1.33 -21.74
C VAL A 8 -3.20 0.00 -21.82
N ALA A 9 -2.18 0.05 -22.67
CA ALA A 9 -1.38 1.21 -23.00
C ALA A 9 -1.05 1.22 -24.52
N PRO A 10 -0.66 2.37 -25.09
CA PRO A 10 -0.10 2.41 -26.45
C PRO A 10 1.17 1.55 -26.59
N ALA A 11 1.40 0.99 -27.79
CA ALA A 11 2.50 0.04 -28.07
C ALA A 11 3.87 0.53 -27.60
N ARG A 12 4.20 1.81 -27.82
CA ARG A 12 5.47 2.41 -27.40
C ARG A 12 5.81 2.24 -25.90
N PHE A 13 4.80 2.07 -25.04
CA PHE A 13 5.02 1.83 -23.61
C PHE A 13 5.29 0.35 -23.28
N PHE A 14 4.80 -0.57 -24.12
CA PHE A 14 5.18 -1.98 -24.04
C PHE A 14 6.61 -2.23 -24.55
N ASP A 15 7.09 -1.38 -25.46
CA ASP A 15 8.47 -1.45 -25.98
C ASP A 15 9.53 -1.11 -24.93
N LEU A 16 9.15 -0.36 -23.87
CA LEU A 16 10.01 -0.08 -22.71
C LEU A 16 10.29 -1.33 -21.87
N TYR A 17 9.50 -2.38 -22.04
CA TYR A 17 9.54 -3.59 -21.22
C TYR A 17 9.59 -4.83 -22.12
N PRO A 18 10.78 -5.19 -22.66
CA PRO A 18 10.93 -6.43 -23.42
C PRO A 18 10.50 -7.63 -22.59
N LEU A 19 9.70 -8.54 -23.16
CA LEU A 19 9.13 -9.67 -22.39
C LEU A 19 10.22 -10.55 -21.74
N ALA A 20 11.37 -10.70 -22.42
CA ALA A 20 12.50 -11.48 -21.94
C ALA A 20 13.16 -10.91 -20.67
N SER A 21 12.98 -9.62 -20.36
CA SER A 21 13.50 -9.00 -19.13
C SER A 21 12.49 -9.02 -17.99
N ILE A 22 11.31 -9.60 -18.17
CA ILE A 22 10.29 -9.70 -17.13
C ILE A 22 10.45 -11.02 -16.38
N GLU A 23 10.69 -10.91 -15.09
CA GLU A 23 10.79 -12.04 -14.18
C GLU A 23 9.53 -12.11 -13.31
N PRO A 24 8.76 -13.21 -13.37
CA PRO A 24 7.65 -13.43 -12.46
C PRO A 24 8.12 -13.54 -11.01
N VAL A 25 7.23 -13.19 -10.09
CA VAL A 25 7.47 -13.37 -8.66
C VAL A 25 7.66 -14.85 -8.32
N VAL A 26 8.71 -15.15 -7.58
CA VAL A 26 8.96 -16.46 -6.97
C VAL A 26 8.57 -16.40 -5.49
N ASN A 27 7.57 -17.21 -5.12
CA ASN A 27 7.11 -17.37 -3.74
C ASN A 27 7.84 -18.54 -3.07
N PRO A 28 8.11 -18.46 -1.75
CA PRO A 28 8.72 -19.57 -1.03
C PRO A 28 7.75 -20.77 -0.93
N PRO A 29 8.27 -22.01 -0.76
CA PRO A 29 7.42 -23.16 -0.49
C PRO A 29 6.62 -22.95 0.79
N GLY A 30 5.31 -23.23 0.75
CA GLY A 30 4.43 -23.14 1.93
C GLY A 30 4.11 -21.72 2.40
N ASP A 31 4.31 -20.70 1.55
CA ASP A 31 4.11 -19.27 1.86
C ASP A 31 2.74 -18.91 2.48
N LEU A 32 1.72 -19.75 2.28
CA LEU A 32 0.37 -19.55 2.82
C LEU A 32 -0.04 -20.63 3.84
N ASP A 33 0.84 -21.55 4.20
CA ASP A 33 0.49 -22.70 5.05
C ASP A 33 0.26 -22.30 6.52
N ASP A 34 0.79 -21.15 6.94
CA ASP A 34 0.77 -20.65 8.31
C ASP A 34 -0.19 -19.47 8.54
N ILE A 35 -0.96 -19.07 7.52
CA ILE A 35 -1.96 -18.00 7.63
C ILE A 35 -3.34 -18.53 8.03
N PRO A 36 -4.17 -17.74 8.72
CA PRO A 36 -5.53 -18.15 9.03
C PRO A 36 -6.38 -18.33 7.78
N LEU A 37 -7.28 -19.31 7.78
CA LEU A 37 -8.22 -19.55 6.70
C LEU A 37 -9.05 -18.31 6.33
N ALA A 38 -9.32 -17.41 7.29
CA ALA A 38 -10.00 -16.14 6.99
C ALA A 38 -9.18 -15.21 6.08
N SER A 39 -7.84 -15.21 6.20
CA SER A 39 -6.91 -14.51 5.31
C SER A 39 -6.87 -15.13 3.91
N GLU A 40 -7.07 -16.45 3.81
CA GLU A 40 -7.20 -17.16 2.55
C GLU A 40 -8.57 -16.95 1.88
N ILE A 41 -9.69 -17.06 2.61
CA ILE A 41 -11.06 -16.95 2.06
C ILE A 41 -11.46 -15.50 1.77
N ALA A 42 -10.84 -14.51 2.42
CA ALA A 42 -10.97 -13.11 2.03
C ALA A 42 -10.57 -12.85 0.56
N ILE A 43 -9.83 -13.78 -0.04
CA ILE A 43 -9.50 -13.82 -1.46
C ILE A 43 -10.72 -14.28 -2.26
N ASN A 44 -11.14 -13.44 -3.20
CA ASN A 44 -12.13 -13.85 -4.20
C ASN A 44 -11.61 -15.06 -4.99
N THR A 45 -12.43 -16.09 -5.16
CA THR A 45 -12.15 -17.31 -5.94
C THR A 45 -11.62 -17.03 -7.36
N ARG A 46 -11.94 -15.89 -7.98
CA ARG A 46 -11.34 -15.49 -9.28
C ARG A 46 -9.85 -15.17 -9.24
N ALA A 47 -9.25 -14.93 -8.07
CA ALA A 47 -7.80 -14.81 -7.95
C ALA A 47 -7.11 -16.18 -7.87
N ARG A 48 -7.80 -17.25 -7.42
CA ARG A 48 -7.35 -18.63 -7.60
C ARG A 48 -7.32 -19.01 -9.09
N ASP A 49 -8.21 -18.46 -9.91
CA ASP A 49 -8.20 -18.67 -11.37
C ASP A 49 -6.89 -18.18 -12.04
N MET A 50 -6.19 -17.20 -11.45
CA MET A 50 -4.87 -16.74 -11.92
C MET A 50 -3.71 -17.61 -11.39
N GLY A 51 -3.96 -18.51 -10.44
CA GLY A 51 -2.99 -19.52 -10.00
C GLY A 51 -2.63 -20.53 -11.10
N GLY A 52 -3.44 -20.62 -12.16
CA GLY A 52 -3.21 -21.44 -13.34
C GLY A 52 -2.55 -20.73 -14.52
N MET A 53 -2.11 -19.47 -14.37
CA MET A 53 -1.40 -18.77 -15.45
C MET A 53 -0.09 -19.47 -15.82
N SER A 54 0.16 -19.61 -17.12
CA SER A 54 1.48 -20.03 -17.61
C SER A 54 2.55 -18.99 -17.23
N GLU A 55 3.81 -19.38 -17.20
CA GLU A 55 4.91 -18.43 -16.95
C GLU A 55 4.88 -17.24 -17.92
N THR A 56 4.59 -17.52 -19.20
CA THR A 56 4.45 -16.50 -20.24
C THR A 56 3.31 -15.52 -19.92
N ASP A 57 2.14 -16.01 -19.50
CA ASP A 57 1.01 -15.15 -19.14
C ASP A 57 1.36 -14.24 -17.96
N LYS A 58 2.10 -14.76 -16.96
CA LYS A 58 2.54 -13.96 -15.80
C LYS A 58 3.45 -12.83 -16.24
N LYS A 59 4.42 -13.13 -17.12
CA LYS A 59 5.32 -12.12 -17.70
C LYS A 59 4.53 -11.07 -18.48
N GLU A 60 3.59 -11.47 -19.32
CA GLU A 60 2.78 -10.52 -20.08
C GLU A 60 1.87 -9.65 -19.17
N ALA A 61 1.29 -10.22 -18.11
CA ALA A 61 0.48 -9.46 -17.15
C ALA A 61 1.30 -8.39 -16.42
N ILE A 62 2.52 -8.74 -15.98
CA ILE A 62 3.48 -7.81 -15.35
C ILE A 62 3.92 -6.74 -16.35
N ARG A 63 4.30 -7.15 -17.56
CA ARG A 63 4.68 -6.25 -18.65
C ARG A 63 3.58 -5.22 -18.94
N ALA A 64 2.33 -5.68 -19.04
CA ALA A 64 1.19 -4.81 -19.30
C ALA A 64 0.91 -3.85 -18.12
N TYR A 65 1.11 -4.29 -16.89
CA TYR A 65 1.01 -3.45 -15.70
C TYR A 65 2.07 -2.33 -15.73
N TYR A 66 3.33 -2.67 -16.00
CA TYR A 66 4.42 -1.69 -16.15
C TYR A 66 4.18 -0.71 -17.30
N ALA A 67 3.79 -1.20 -18.47
CA ALA A 67 3.43 -0.35 -19.61
C ALA A 67 2.28 0.62 -19.27
N SER A 68 1.27 0.15 -18.54
CA SER A 68 0.15 0.97 -18.07
C SER A 68 0.58 2.03 -17.05
N ALA A 69 1.51 1.71 -16.16
CA ALA A 69 2.07 2.65 -15.19
C ALA A 69 2.88 3.76 -15.89
N SER A 70 3.73 3.40 -16.86
CA SER A 70 4.54 4.37 -17.62
C SER A 70 3.71 5.22 -18.56
N TYR A 71 2.62 4.66 -19.09
CA TYR A 71 1.63 5.46 -19.78
C TYR A 71 0.98 6.48 -18.85
N MET A 72 0.66 6.09 -17.61
CA MET A 72 0.10 7.01 -16.62
C MET A 72 1.09 8.11 -16.24
N ASP A 73 2.35 7.76 -16.02
CA ASP A 73 3.44 8.71 -15.77
C ASP A 73 3.55 9.76 -16.89
N TRP A 74 3.52 9.33 -18.16
CA TRP A 74 3.52 10.25 -19.31
C TRP A 74 2.34 11.23 -19.29
N GLN A 75 1.15 10.81 -18.87
CA GLN A 75 0.01 11.72 -18.74
C GLN A 75 0.16 12.69 -17.57
N VAL A 76 0.72 12.24 -16.44
CA VAL A 76 1.02 13.11 -15.30
C VAL A 76 1.98 14.22 -15.74
N GLY A 77 3.03 13.87 -16.49
CA GLY A 77 3.97 14.84 -17.07
C GLY A 77 3.27 15.94 -17.87
N ARG A 78 2.25 15.60 -18.67
CA ARG A 78 1.47 16.59 -19.44
C ARG A 78 0.68 17.55 -18.57
N VAL A 79 0.10 17.06 -17.47
CA VAL A 79 -0.64 17.90 -16.52
C VAL A 79 0.31 18.85 -15.80
N LEU A 80 1.47 18.34 -15.36
CA LEU A 80 2.49 19.15 -14.69
C LEU A 80 3.10 20.19 -15.64
N GLU A 81 3.39 19.82 -16.89
CA GLU A 81 3.87 20.75 -17.91
C GLU A 81 2.86 21.88 -18.19
N ALA A 82 1.56 21.57 -18.24
CA ALA A 82 0.53 22.60 -18.38
C ALA A 82 0.47 23.52 -17.16
N LEU A 83 0.66 22.98 -15.95
CA LEU A 83 0.69 23.75 -14.71
C LEU A 83 1.89 24.73 -14.68
N GLU A 84 3.05 24.31 -15.20
CA GLU A 84 4.24 25.15 -15.35
C GLU A 84 4.04 26.23 -16.42
N LYS A 85 3.60 25.87 -17.63
CA LYS A 85 3.39 26.80 -18.75
C LYS A 85 2.38 27.90 -18.43
N THR A 86 1.41 27.63 -17.57
CA THR A 86 0.40 28.60 -17.14
C THR A 86 0.82 29.44 -15.94
N GLY A 87 2.06 29.26 -15.42
CA GLY A 87 2.56 30.00 -14.27
C GLY A 87 1.81 29.68 -12.97
N GLN A 88 1.17 28.51 -12.89
CA GLN A 88 0.37 28.11 -11.73
C GLN A 88 1.14 27.24 -10.74
N ALA A 89 2.21 26.58 -11.19
CA ALA A 89 2.98 25.64 -10.36
C ALA A 89 3.43 26.23 -9.01
N ALA A 90 3.86 27.49 -8.98
CA ALA A 90 4.35 28.16 -7.76
C ALA A 90 3.28 28.40 -6.67
N ARG A 91 1.99 28.18 -6.98
CA ARG A 91 0.86 28.37 -6.04
C ARG A 91 -0.08 27.16 -5.98
N THR A 92 0.38 26.01 -6.46
CA THR A 92 -0.42 24.79 -6.50
C THR A 92 0.24 23.72 -5.66
N VAL A 93 -0.53 23.13 -4.73
CA VAL A 93 -0.14 21.88 -4.07
C VAL A 93 -0.49 20.73 -5.01
N VAL A 94 0.48 19.87 -5.29
CA VAL A 94 0.29 18.64 -6.06
C VAL A 94 0.38 17.46 -5.10
N VAL A 95 -0.68 16.64 -5.08
CA VAL A 95 -0.71 15.38 -4.34
C VAL A 95 -0.96 14.27 -5.35
N PHE A 96 -0.01 13.35 -5.47
CA PHE A 96 -0.12 12.16 -6.32
C PHE A 96 -0.19 10.93 -5.42
N TRP A 97 -1.23 10.13 -5.55
CA TRP A 97 -1.36 8.87 -4.79
C TRP A 97 -2.11 7.79 -5.56
N GLY A 98 -1.91 6.53 -5.16
CA GLY A 98 -2.75 5.40 -5.55
C GLY A 98 -3.70 5.02 -4.41
N ASP A 99 -4.92 4.58 -4.71
CA ASP A 99 -5.93 4.24 -3.69
C ASP A 99 -5.60 2.96 -2.91
N HIS A 100 -4.89 2.03 -3.55
CA HIS A 100 -4.35 0.80 -2.95
C HIS A 100 -3.14 0.29 -3.74
N GLY A 101 -2.41 -0.68 -3.17
CA GLY A 101 -1.33 -1.36 -3.86
C GLY A 101 -1.81 -2.47 -4.82
N TRP A 102 -0.91 -3.27 -5.38
CA TRP A 102 -1.24 -4.34 -6.31
C TRP A 102 -0.24 -5.51 -6.26
N HIS A 103 -0.75 -6.72 -6.10
CA HIS A 103 -0.06 -8.00 -6.27
C HIS A 103 0.14 -8.33 -7.74
N LEU A 104 1.35 -8.75 -8.07
CA LEU A 104 1.81 -9.21 -9.38
C LEU A 104 2.31 -10.67 -9.35
N GLY A 105 1.91 -11.42 -8.32
CA GLY A 105 2.23 -12.83 -8.14
C GLY A 105 2.66 -13.19 -6.71
N GLU A 106 2.97 -12.18 -5.89
CA GLU A 106 3.31 -12.33 -4.47
C GLU A 106 2.20 -13.09 -3.75
N HIS A 107 2.56 -13.97 -2.81
CA HIS A 107 1.60 -14.76 -2.04
C HIS A 107 0.64 -15.59 -2.91
N HIS A 108 1.08 -15.99 -4.09
CA HIS A 108 0.29 -16.62 -5.13
C HIS A 108 -0.97 -15.81 -5.53
N ARG A 109 -0.92 -14.49 -5.36
CA ARG A 109 -2.04 -13.57 -5.56
C ARG A 109 -1.79 -12.63 -6.72
N TRP A 110 -2.90 -12.15 -7.25
CA TRP A 110 -2.96 -11.08 -8.23
C TRP A 110 -4.01 -10.07 -7.77
N HIS A 111 -3.81 -8.82 -8.17
CA HIS A 111 -4.70 -7.69 -7.85
C HIS A 111 -4.53 -7.17 -6.42
N LYS A 112 -5.63 -6.88 -5.75
CA LYS A 112 -5.69 -6.31 -4.41
C LYS A 112 -6.66 -7.15 -3.60
N ARG A 113 -6.98 -6.67 -2.40
CA ARG A 113 -7.92 -7.31 -1.44
C ARG A 113 -7.26 -8.34 -0.54
N SER A 114 -6.06 -8.02 -0.07
CA SER A 114 -5.38 -8.71 1.04
C SER A 114 -4.96 -7.69 2.10
N LEU A 115 -4.51 -8.18 3.25
CA LEU A 115 -3.83 -7.38 4.27
C LEU A 115 -2.30 -7.53 4.24
N PHE A 116 -1.76 -8.14 3.17
CA PHE A 116 -0.34 -8.06 2.82
C PHE A 116 0.07 -6.68 2.28
N GLU A 117 1.35 -6.34 2.43
CA GLU A 117 1.98 -5.07 2.10
C GLU A 117 1.71 -4.64 0.67
N GLU A 118 1.77 -5.57 -0.28
CA GLU A 118 1.59 -5.28 -1.71
C GLU A 118 0.21 -4.70 -1.99
N SER A 119 -0.83 -5.03 -1.22
CA SER A 119 -2.17 -4.45 -1.39
C SER A 119 -2.37 -3.17 -0.56
N MET A 120 -1.61 -2.98 0.51
CA MET A 120 -1.83 -1.92 1.51
C MET A 120 -0.93 -0.71 1.30
N ARG A 121 0.28 -0.91 0.80
CA ARG A 121 1.23 0.17 0.52
C ARG A 121 1.07 0.67 -0.90
N ALA A 122 0.79 1.96 -1.03
CA ALA A 122 0.64 2.66 -2.30
C ALA A 122 1.49 3.93 -2.33
N PRO A 123 1.83 4.45 -3.53
CA PRO A 123 2.62 5.67 -3.64
C PRO A 123 1.85 6.86 -3.05
N LEU A 124 2.59 7.75 -2.38
CA LEU A 124 2.14 9.08 -1.99
C LEU A 124 3.28 10.07 -2.22
N ILE A 125 3.06 11.05 -3.08
CA ILE A 125 3.97 12.16 -3.33
C ILE A 125 3.20 13.45 -3.07
N VAL A 126 3.78 14.32 -2.24
CA VAL A 126 3.23 15.65 -1.95
C VAL A 126 4.28 16.68 -2.28
N ALA A 127 3.98 17.53 -3.26
CA ALA A 127 4.78 18.70 -3.59
C ALA A 127 3.97 19.95 -3.24
N ALA A 128 4.46 20.75 -2.30
CA ALA A 128 3.78 21.96 -1.86
C ALA A 128 4.72 23.18 -2.01
N PRO A 129 4.23 24.34 -2.48
CA PRO A 129 5.08 25.51 -2.72
C PRO A 129 5.90 25.91 -1.48
N GLY A 130 7.19 26.17 -1.68
CA GLY A 130 8.10 26.67 -0.63
C GLY A 130 8.44 25.68 0.49
N ARG A 131 8.07 24.39 0.37
CA ARG A 131 8.39 23.38 1.38
C ARG A 131 9.79 22.79 1.17
N LYS A 132 10.60 22.77 2.24
CA LYS A 132 11.97 22.25 2.24
C LYS A 132 12.05 20.73 2.00
N GLY A 133 10.98 20.00 2.31
CA GLY A 133 10.90 18.56 2.07
C GLY A 133 10.68 18.19 0.59
N ASN A 134 10.34 19.14 -0.29
CA ASN A 134 10.18 18.84 -1.72
C ASN A 134 11.46 18.19 -2.28
N GLY A 135 11.29 17.12 -3.08
CA GLY A 135 12.41 16.37 -3.68
C GLY A 135 13.12 15.40 -2.74
N ASN A 136 12.67 15.26 -1.48
CA ASN A 136 13.28 14.36 -0.51
C ASN A 136 12.36 13.18 -0.17
N GLY A 137 12.95 12.01 0.10
CA GLY A 137 12.22 10.83 0.57
C GLY A 137 11.88 10.91 2.05
N CYS A 138 10.71 10.37 2.42
CA CYS A 138 10.26 10.20 3.81
C CYS A 138 10.02 8.71 4.07
N ARG A 139 10.54 8.18 5.19
CA ARG A 139 10.39 6.76 5.58
C ARG A 139 9.27 6.53 6.61
N SER A 140 8.69 7.60 7.15
CA SER A 140 7.64 7.53 8.15
C SER A 140 6.37 6.87 7.59
N LEU A 141 5.67 6.09 8.43
CA LEU A 141 4.40 5.49 8.08
C LEU A 141 3.28 6.52 8.14
N VAL A 142 2.64 6.79 7.00
CA VAL A 142 1.54 7.75 6.88
C VAL A 142 0.32 7.06 6.30
N GLU A 143 -0.86 7.62 6.51
CA GLU A 143 -2.13 7.08 6.04
C GLU A 143 -2.80 8.04 5.05
N PHE A 144 -3.65 7.56 4.14
CA PHE A 144 -4.35 8.46 3.22
C PHE A 144 -5.37 9.38 3.91
N VAL A 145 -5.83 9.02 5.11
CA VAL A 145 -6.65 9.92 5.95
C VAL A 145 -5.86 11.16 6.41
N ASP A 146 -4.53 11.15 6.32
CA ASP A 146 -3.66 12.29 6.62
C ASP A 146 -3.68 13.35 5.51
N ILE A 147 -4.10 13.00 4.28
CA ILE A 147 -4.11 13.92 3.13
C ILE A 147 -5.04 15.11 3.39
N TYR A 148 -6.26 14.85 3.86
CA TYR A 148 -7.25 15.91 4.08
C TYR A 148 -6.81 16.96 5.11
N PRO A 149 -6.41 16.61 6.35
CA PRO A 149 -5.90 17.58 7.31
C PRO A 149 -4.62 18.28 6.83
N THR A 150 -3.79 17.62 6.02
CA THR A 150 -2.61 18.25 5.39
C THR A 150 -3.03 19.37 4.43
N LEU A 151 -3.99 19.12 3.55
CA LEU A 151 -4.48 20.12 2.59
C LEU A 151 -5.16 21.29 3.29
N VAL A 152 -5.95 21.02 4.35
CA VAL A 152 -6.56 22.06 5.19
C VAL A 152 -5.48 22.99 5.76
N GLU A 153 -4.42 22.44 6.36
CA GLU A 153 -3.33 23.23 6.94
C GLU A 153 -2.54 23.99 5.86
N LEU A 154 -2.24 23.35 4.73
CA LEU A 154 -1.52 23.98 3.62
C LEU A 154 -2.29 25.15 3.01
N CYS A 155 -3.61 25.07 2.97
CA CYS A 155 -4.50 26.12 2.46
C CYS A 155 -4.84 27.19 3.51
N GLY A 156 -4.38 27.06 4.76
CA GLY A 156 -4.68 28.01 5.83
C GLY A 156 -6.16 28.00 6.25
N LEU A 157 -6.86 26.89 6.05
CA LEU A 157 -8.26 26.75 6.40
C LEU A 157 -8.44 26.33 7.87
N PRO A 158 -9.58 26.63 8.50
CA PRO A 158 -9.88 26.15 9.85
C PRO A 158 -9.86 24.62 9.91
N LYS A 159 -9.20 24.06 10.94
CA LYS A 159 -9.11 22.61 11.12
C LYS A 159 -10.49 22.01 11.44
N PRO A 160 -11.02 21.08 10.63
CA PRO A 160 -12.25 20.38 10.96
C PRO A 160 -12.10 19.55 12.24
N ALA A 161 -13.18 19.48 13.03
CA ALA A 161 -13.24 18.59 14.19
C ALA A 161 -13.44 17.13 13.75
N GLY A 162 -13.05 16.18 14.59
CA GLY A 162 -13.34 14.75 14.39
C GLY A 162 -12.50 14.05 13.30
N LEU A 163 -11.41 14.65 12.82
CA LEU A 163 -10.50 13.98 11.89
C LEU A 163 -9.61 12.97 12.60
N GLU A 164 -9.53 11.75 12.06
CA GLU A 164 -8.65 10.68 12.55
C GLU A 164 -7.20 10.83 12.04
N GLY A 165 -7.04 11.40 10.85
CA GLY A 165 -5.75 11.70 10.24
C GLY A 165 -5.02 12.87 10.91
N ALA A 166 -3.71 12.91 10.73
CA ALA A 166 -2.83 13.99 11.16
C ALA A 166 -2.21 14.70 9.96
N SER A 167 -2.01 16.01 10.08
CA SER A 167 -1.35 16.78 9.01
C SER A 167 0.10 16.34 8.83
N LEU A 168 0.50 16.13 7.57
CA LEU A 168 1.85 15.79 7.13
C LEU A 168 2.75 17.02 7.00
N VAL A 169 2.26 18.24 7.25
CA VAL A 169 3.06 19.47 7.14
C VAL A 169 4.38 19.42 7.93
N PRO A 170 4.48 18.83 9.13
CA PRO A 170 5.77 18.63 9.80
C PRO A 170 6.78 17.84 8.93
N LEU A 171 6.33 16.78 8.26
CA LEU A 171 7.14 15.97 7.35
C LEU A 171 7.48 16.73 6.05
N LEU A 172 6.58 17.59 5.56
CA LEU A 172 6.87 18.47 4.42
C LEU A 172 7.91 19.56 4.76
N ARG A 173 8.05 19.94 6.04
CA ARG A 173 9.09 20.86 6.50
C ARG A 173 10.42 20.14 6.71
N ASN A 174 10.37 18.94 7.28
CA ASN A 174 11.53 18.08 7.52
C ASN A 174 11.12 16.59 7.39
N PRO A 175 11.52 15.90 6.32
CA PRO A 175 11.21 14.48 6.12
C PRO A 175 11.74 13.53 7.21
N ALA A 176 12.70 13.99 8.03
CA ALA A 176 13.23 13.26 9.17
C ALA A 176 12.59 13.67 10.51
N ALA A 177 11.52 14.47 10.50
CA ALA A 177 10.81 14.82 11.73
C ALA A 177 10.21 13.56 12.38
N ALA A 178 10.19 13.54 13.70
CA ALA A 178 9.64 12.43 14.47
C ALA A 178 8.16 12.20 14.10
N TRP A 179 7.83 10.96 13.76
CA TRP A 179 6.48 10.56 13.39
C TRP A 179 6.25 9.12 13.85
N THR A 180 5.50 8.97 14.94
CA THR A 180 5.36 7.70 15.66
C THR A 180 3.96 7.08 15.50
N ARG A 181 3.22 7.51 14.48
CA ARG A 181 1.87 7.00 14.20
C ARG A 181 1.96 5.64 13.50
N PRO A 182 1.25 4.61 13.99
CA PRO A 182 1.03 3.40 13.21
C PRO A 182 0.04 3.68 12.08
N ALA A 183 0.03 2.80 11.07
CA ALA A 183 -0.97 2.81 10.01
C ALA A 183 -1.96 1.66 10.20
N TYR A 184 -3.24 1.91 9.98
CA TYR A 184 -4.32 0.96 10.16
C TYR A 184 -5.01 0.64 8.83
N THR A 185 -5.50 -0.59 8.68
CA THR A 185 -6.29 -0.97 7.50
C THR A 185 -7.32 -2.01 7.86
N PHE A 186 -8.47 -1.88 7.21
CA PHE A 186 -9.64 -2.71 7.43
C PHE A 186 -10.05 -3.36 6.12
N ILE A 187 -10.46 -4.62 6.18
CA ILE A 187 -11.07 -5.31 5.04
C ILE A 187 -12.28 -6.12 5.52
N GLN A 188 -13.46 -5.83 4.96
CA GLN A 188 -14.64 -6.69 5.14
C GLN A 188 -14.76 -7.62 3.93
N ARG A 189 -14.74 -8.94 4.15
CA ARG A 189 -14.94 -9.93 3.08
C ARG A 189 -15.85 -11.05 3.54
N GLN A 190 -16.92 -11.29 2.79
CA GLN A 190 -17.96 -12.24 3.16
C GLN A 190 -18.37 -12.02 4.64
N GLN A 191 -18.09 -13.01 5.50
CA GLN A 191 -18.43 -12.99 6.92
C GLN A 191 -17.24 -12.67 7.85
N ALA A 192 -16.08 -12.28 7.32
CA ALA A 192 -14.89 -11.99 8.13
C ALA A 192 -14.45 -10.53 7.98
N LEU A 193 -14.23 -9.87 9.13
CA LEU A 193 -13.57 -8.57 9.24
C LEU A 193 -12.10 -8.80 9.55
N GLY A 194 -11.21 -8.37 8.65
CA GLY A 194 -9.78 -8.27 8.91
C GLY A 194 -9.42 -6.86 9.34
N VAL A 195 -8.67 -6.72 10.43
CA VAL A 195 -8.12 -5.44 10.90
C VAL A 195 -6.61 -5.60 11.04
N SER A 196 -5.85 -4.66 10.50
CA SER A 196 -4.40 -4.68 10.53
C SER A 196 -3.83 -3.39 11.10
N VAL A 197 -2.72 -3.50 11.81
CA VAL A 197 -1.89 -2.38 12.28
C VAL A 197 -0.44 -2.57 11.86
N ARG A 198 0.16 -1.54 11.27
CA ARG A 198 1.55 -1.48 10.83
C ARG A 198 2.31 -0.45 11.67
N THR A 199 3.40 -0.89 12.30
CA THR A 199 4.45 -0.05 12.91
C THR A 199 5.71 -0.16 12.06
N GLU A 200 6.72 0.70 12.24
CA GLU A 200 7.93 0.69 11.39
C GLU A 200 8.52 -0.70 11.15
N ARG A 201 8.51 -1.57 12.17
CA ARG A 201 9.04 -2.93 12.11
C ARG A 201 7.98 -4.02 11.89
N TYR A 202 6.81 -3.93 12.51
CA TYR A 202 5.86 -5.05 12.54
C TYR A 202 4.52 -4.74 11.89
N ARG A 203 3.92 -5.73 11.23
CA ARG A 203 2.48 -5.77 10.93
C ARG A 203 1.80 -6.82 11.80
N TYR A 204 0.65 -6.48 12.35
CA TYR A 204 -0.22 -7.42 13.04
C TYR A 204 -1.64 -7.34 12.51
N THR A 205 -2.24 -8.48 12.23
CA THR A 205 -3.60 -8.60 11.68
C THR A 205 -4.44 -9.54 12.52
N GLU A 206 -5.69 -9.19 12.77
CA GLU A 206 -6.70 -10.07 13.38
C GLU A 206 -7.91 -10.24 12.47
N TRP A 207 -8.45 -11.46 12.43
CA TRP A 207 -9.70 -11.79 11.74
C TRP A 207 -10.81 -12.04 12.76
N ASP A 208 -11.92 -11.30 12.65
CA ASP A 208 -13.05 -11.30 13.59
C ASP A 208 -12.62 -11.14 15.05
N ALA A 209 -11.85 -10.09 15.33
CA ALA A 209 -11.26 -9.80 16.63
C ALA A 209 -10.38 -10.94 17.19
N GLY A 210 -9.77 -11.72 16.28
CA GLY A 210 -8.90 -12.85 16.57
C GLY A 210 -9.62 -14.21 16.62
N ARG A 211 -10.97 -14.25 16.57
CA ARG A 211 -11.74 -15.51 16.60
C ARG A 211 -11.46 -16.40 15.40
N ARG A 212 -11.05 -15.82 14.27
CA ARG A 212 -10.66 -16.56 13.06
C ARG A 212 -9.15 -16.52 12.79
N GLY A 213 -8.35 -16.26 13.83
CA GLY A 213 -6.89 -16.25 13.76
C GLY A 213 -6.28 -14.86 13.63
N ALA A 214 -4.95 -14.85 13.68
CA ALA A 214 -4.13 -13.65 13.62
C ALA A 214 -2.83 -13.89 12.86
N GLU A 215 -2.24 -12.81 12.35
CA GLU A 215 -0.98 -12.81 11.61
C GLU A 215 -0.02 -11.77 12.23
N LEU A 216 1.27 -12.09 12.33
CA LEU A 216 2.34 -11.16 12.76
C LEU A 216 3.55 -11.31 11.84
N TYR A 217 4.00 -10.21 11.24
CA TYR A 217 5.16 -10.17 10.34
C TYR A 217 6.20 -9.16 10.82
N ASP A 218 7.49 -9.53 10.75
CA ASP A 218 8.64 -8.68 11.11
C ASP A 218 9.38 -8.21 9.87
N TYR A 219 9.18 -6.96 9.46
CA TYR A 219 9.74 -6.40 8.22
C TYR A 219 11.23 -6.14 8.29
N GLN A 220 11.86 -6.26 9.46
CA GLN A 220 13.31 -6.18 9.56
C GLN A 220 13.97 -7.47 9.06
N THR A 221 13.33 -8.63 9.28
CA THR A 221 13.89 -9.95 8.94
C THR A 221 13.12 -10.65 7.83
N ASP A 222 11.85 -10.29 7.63
CA ASP A 222 10.91 -10.84 6.66
C ASP A 222 10.10 -9.71 6.01
N PRO A 223 10.71 -8.92 5.10
CA PRO A 223 10.03 -7.83 4.41
C PRO A 223 9.00 -8.29 3.38
N ARG A 224 8.93 -9.61 3.10
CA ARG A 224 7.97 -10.21 2.14
C ARG A 224 6.83 -10.94 2.84
N GLU A 225 6.72 -10.80 4.17
CA GLU A 225 5.62 -11.38 4.96
C GLU A 225 5.39 -12.89 4.72
N ALA A 226 6.48 -13.62 4.53
CA ALA A 226 6.47 -15.04 4.17
C ALA A 226 6.30 -15.98 5.38
N ARG A 227 6.45 -15.48 6.61
CA ARG A 227 6.31 -16.30 7.83
C ARG A 227 5.43 -15.60 8.86
N ASN A 228 4.31 -16.22 9.19
CA ASN A 228 3.43 -15.79 10.26
C ASN A 228 4.00 -16.15 11.64
N LEU A 229 4.39 -15.13 12.39
CA LEU A 229 4.97 -15.25 13.72
C LEU A 229 3.93 -15.24 14.86
N ALA A 230 2.63 -15.08 14.57
CA ALA A 230 1.61 -14.82 15.60
C ALA A 230 1.42 -16.00 16.58
N GLY A 231 1.66 -17.23 16.11
CA GLY A 231 1.55 -18.45 16.92
C GLY A 231 2.81 -18.80 17.71
N GLU A 232 3.92 -18.09 17.50
CA GLU A 232 5.20 -18.44 18.13
C GLU A 232 5.25 -17.97 19.59
N PRO A 233 5.53 -18.86 20.58
CA PRO A 233 5.60 -18.47 21.98
C PRO A 233 6.60 -17.35 22.27
N ALA A 234 7.72 -17.32 21.53
CA ALA A 234 8.74 -16.28 21.63
C ALA A 234 8.22 -14.87 21.25
N GLN A 235 7.12 -14.80 20.49
CA GLN A 235 6.54 -13.56 19.97
C GLN A 235 5.33 -13.10 20.78
N ALA A 236 4.94 -13.82 21.84
CA ALA A 236 3.75 -13.52 22.64
C ALA A 236 3.72 -12.08 23.17
N LYS A 237 4.88 -11.56 23.63
CA LYS A 237 5.00 -10.16 24.06
C LYS A 237 4.72 -9.18 22.91
N ARG A 238 5.28 -9.44 21.73
CA ARG A 238 5.09 -8.60 20.55
C ARG A 238 3.64 -8.61 20.08
N VAL A 239 3.01 -9.79 20.05
CA VAL A 239 1.58 -9.93 19.74
C VAL A 239 0.74 -9.09 20.68
N ALA A 240 1.00 -9.14 22.00
CA ALA A 240 0.27 -8.35 22.98
C ALA A 240 0.41 -6.83 22.75
N GLU A 241 1.64 -6.35 22.47
CA GLU A 241 1.91 -4.94 22.16
C GLU A 241 1.15 -4.48 20.91
N MET A 242 1.23 -5.25 19.82
CA MET A 242 0.58 -4.92 18.56
C MET A 242 -0.94 -4.99 18.66
N LYS A 243 -1.48 -5.98 19.39
CA LYS A 243 -2.90 -6.10 19.68
C LYS A 243 -3.43 -4.90 20.46
N ALA A 244 -2.67 -4.38 21.43
CA ALA A 244 -3.05 -3.17 22.16
C ALA A 244 -3.14 -1.93 21.24
N LEU A 245 -2.28 -1.83 20.21
CA LEU A 245 -2.39 -0.77 19.21
C LEU A 245 -3.63 -0.94 18.32
N LEU A 246 -3.94 -2.17 17.91
CA LEU A 246 -5.09 -2.49 17.08
C LEU A 246 -6.42 -2.18 17.79
N ARG A 247 -6.52 -2.47 19.09
CA ARG A 247 -7.73 -2.22 19.90
C ARG A 247 -8.08 -0.73 20.05
N LYS A 248 -7.16 0.20 19.74
CA LYS A 248 -7.46 1.64 19.71
C LYS A 248 -8.45 2.02 18.62
N VAL A 249 -8.47 1.27 17.52
CA VAL A 249 -9.34 1.55 16.35
C VAL A 249 -10.40 0.48 16.12
N ALA A 250 -10.23 -0.70 16.73
CA ALA A 250 -11.20 -1.79 16.68
C ALA A 250 -11.34 -2.45 18.07
N PRO A 251 -12.14 -1.85 18.99
CA PRO A 251 -12.46 -2.45 20.28
C PRO A 251 -13.08 -3.83 20.12
N ALA A 252 -12.87 -4.71 21.10
CA ALA A 252 -13.32 -6.11 21.07
C ALA A 252 -14.85 -6.25 21.10
#